data_AF-A0A0C9U415-F1
#
_entry.id   AF-A0A0C9U415-F1
#
_cell.length_a   1.000
_cell.length_b   1.000
_cell.length_c   1.000
_cell.angle_alpha   90.00
_cell.angle_beta   90.00
_cell.angle_gamma   90.00
#
_symmetry.space_group_name_H-M   'P 1'
#
loop_
_entity.id
_entity.type
_entity.pdbx_description
1 polymer ?
#
loop_
_entity_poly.entity_id
_entity_poly.type
_entity_poly.pdbx_seq_one_letter_code
_entity_poly.pdbx_strand_id
1 'polypeptide(L)' 'SNERILNIQVPALSSQLTDSPYDLNFTTVPQLSLNKRSLTYILDSMVFTQGSTDDYNRWARVTGDNGWS' A
#
# COMPACT_ATOMS: atom_id res chain seq x y z
N SER A 1 -15.88 -19.45 11.95
CA SER A 1 -14.58 -19.90 12.47
C SER A 1 -13.55 -18.90 12.00
N ASN A 2 -12.96 -18.10 12.89
CA ASN A 2 -11.86 -17.20 12.51
C ASN A 2 -10.59 -18.03 12.53
N GLU A 3 -10.40 -18.81 11.47
CA GLU A 3 -9.11 -19.48 11.28
C GLU A 3 -8.05 -18.39 11.16
N ARG A 4 -7.02 -18.49 12.00
CA ARG A 4 -5.92 -17.52 12.02
C ARG A 4 -5.18 -17.64 10.70
N ILE A 5 -5.50 -16.77 9.75
CA ILE A 5 -4.81 -16.71 8.46
C ILE A 5 -3.41 -16.19 8.72
N LEU A 6 -2.47 -17.12 8.87
CA LEU A 6 -1.08 -16.84 9.24
C LEU A 6 -0.45 -15.78 8.33
N ASN A 7 -0.78 -15.82 7.04
CA ASN A 7 -0.22 -14.92 6.03
C ASN A 7 -0.66 -13.45 6.21
N ILE A 8 -1.81 -13.19 6.85
CA ILE A 8 -2.26 -11.83 7.20
C ILE A 8 -1.66 -11.37 8.53
N GLN A 9 -1.30 -12.30 9.42
CA GLN A 9 -0.81 -11.98 10.76
C GLN A 9 0.71 -11.78 10.82
N VAL A 10 1.45 -12.42 9.91
CA VAL A 10 2.91 -12.37 9.88
C VAL A 10 3.35 -11.43 8.75
N PRO A 11 3.96 -10.27 9.05
CA PRO A 11 4.35 -9.28 8.05
C PRO A 11 5.20 -9.86 6.91
N ALA A 12 6.12 -10.77 7.24
CA ALA A 12 7.02 -11.42 6.28
C ALA A 12 6.32 -12.36 5.29
N LEU A 13 5.06 -12.73 5.54
CA LEU A 13 4.25 -13.61 4.69
C LEU A 13 3.22 -12.85 3.84
N SER A 14 3.14 -11.52 3.95
CA SER A 14 2.17 -10.68 3.24
C SER A 14 2.20 -10.85 1.71
N SER A 15 3.37 -11.12 1.13
CA SER A 15 3.52 -11.38 -0.32
C SER A 15 2.80 -12.63 -0.82
N GLN A 16 2.49 -13.58 0.08
CA GLN A 16 1.77 -14.81 -0.23
C GLN A 16 0.25 -14.61 -0.31
N LEU A 17 -0.25 -13.39 -0.11
CA LEU A 17 -1.67 -13.07 -0.18
C LEU A 17 -2.14 -12.71 -1.60
N THR A 18 -1.21 -12.52 -2.54
CA THR A 18 -1.52 -12.26 -3.95
C THR A 18 -2.34 -13.42 -4.54
N ASP A 19 -3.42 -13.12 -5.27
CA ASP A 19 -4.36 -14.09 -5.85
C ASP A 19 -5.08 -14.98 -4.81
N SER A 20 -5.04 -14.62 -3.52
CA SER A 20 -5.78 -15.32 -2.47
C SER A 20 -7.22 -14.80 -2.35
N PRO A 21 -8.11 -15.49 -1.63
CA PRO A 21 -9.45 -14.99 -1.31
C PRO A 21 -9.47 -13.67 -0.52
N TYR A 22 -8.31 -13.25 0.00
CA TYR A 22 -8.14 -12.04 0.79
C TYR A 22 -7.50 -10.91 -0.03
N ASP A 23 -7.19 -11.15 -1.30
CA ASP A 23 -6.72 -10.14 -2.24
C ASP A 23 -7.91 -9.26 -2.70
N LEU A 24 -7.62 -7.97 -2.93
CA LEU A 24 -8.59 -7.04 -3.48
C LEU A 24 -8.82 -7.26 -4.98
N ASN A 25 -7.90 -7.97 -5.67
CA ASN A 25 -7.96 -8.25 -7.11
C ASN A 25 -8.01 -6.99 -7.99
N PHE A 26 -7.55 -5.85 -7.47
CA PHE A 26 -7.44 -4.62 -8.26
C PHE A 26 -6.16 -4.64 -9.11
N THR A 27 -6.30 -4.20 -10.35
CA THR A 27 -5.17 -4.00 -11.27
C THR A 27 -5.18 -2.59 -11.83
N THR A 28 -4.00 -2.08 -12.15
CA THR A 28 -3.88 -0.82 -12.89
C THR A 28 -4.24 -1.04 -14.37
N VAL A 29 -4.71 0.03 -15.02
CA VAL A 29 -4.74 0.07 -16.49
C VAL A 29 -3.31 -0.10 -17.03
N PRO A 30 -3.13 -0.63 -18.26
CA PRO A 30 -1.80 -0.79 -18.85
C PRO A 30 -0.95 0.48 -18.79
N GLN A 31 0.18 0.43 -18.10
CA GLN A 31 1.05 1.59 -17.89
C GLN A 31 2.05 1.73 -19.04
N LEU A 32 1.97 2.82 -19.80
CA LEU A 32 2.80 3.04 -20.98
C LEU A 32 4.31 3.00 -20.66
N SER A 33 4.71 3.63 -19.56
CA SER A 33 6.10 3.67 -19.08
C SER A 33 6.63 2.31 -18.60
N LEU A 34 5.75 1.32 -18.43
CA LEU A 34 6.08 -0.02 -17.98
C LEU A 34 5.80 -1.08 -19.06
N ASN A 35 6.00 -0.72 -20.33
CA ASN A 35 5.76 -1.59 -21.49
C ASN A 35 4.31 -2.10 -21.58
N LYS A 36 3.34 -1.24 -21.23
CA LYS A 36 1.90 -1.57 -21.20
C LYS A 36 1.56 -2.74 -20.26
N ARG A 37 2.35 -2.95 -19.20
CA ARG A 37 2.01 -3.90 -18.14
C ARG A 37 0.94 -3.32 -17.22
N SER A 38 0.00 -4.18 -16.82
CA SER A 38 -0.88 -3.94 -15.68
C SER A 38 -0.20 -4.46 -14.40
N LEU A 39 -0.36 -3.73 -13.31
CA LEU A 39 0.20 -4.08 -11.99
C LEU A 39 -0.93 -4.42 -11.03
N THR A 40 -0.73 -5.45 -10.23
CA THR A 40 -1.63 -5.83 -9.14
C THR A 40 -1.42 -4.91 -7.93
N TYR A 41 -2.51 -4.44 -7.33
CA TYR A 41 -2.46 -3.74 -6.04
C TYR A 41 -2.36 -4.76 -4.90
N ILE A 42 -1.35 -4.60 -4.06
CA ILE A 42 -1.03 -5.55 -2.98
C ILE A 42 -1.60 -5.04 -1.65
N LEU A 43 -1.98 -5.96 -0.77
CA LEU A 43 -2.37 -5.64 0.61
C LEU A 43 -1.20 -5.05 1.43
N ASP A 44 -1.54 -4.37 2.52
CA ASP A 44 -0.58 -3.82 3.47
C ASP A 44 0.36 -4.90 4.04
N SER A 45 1.65 -4.58 4.14
CA SER A 45 2.69 -5.46 4.67
C SER A 45 3.02 -5.20 6.14
N MET A 46 2.18 -4.41 6.83
CA MET A 46 2.31 -4.05 8.24
C MET A 46 3.59 -3.26 8.58
N VAL A 47 4.19 -2.60 7.59
CA VAL A 47 5.37 -1.77 7.78
C VAL A 47 4.94 -0.39 8.26
N PHE A 48 5.29 -0.03 9.50
CA PHE A 48 5.01 1.29 10.04
C PHE A 48 6.17 2.26 9.77
N THR A 49 5.87 3.34 9.04
CA THR A 49 6.80 4.46 8.85
C THR A 49 6.05 5.78 9.02
N GLN A 50 6.67 6.75 9.68
CA GLN A 50 6.11 8.09 9.84
C GLN A 50 6.48 9.04 8.69
N GLY A 51 7.21 8.60 7.67
CA GLY A 51 7.64 9.49 6.59
C GLY A 51 8.68 10.54 7.04
N SER A 52 9.01 11.47 6.16
CA SER A 52 9.98 12.54 6.43
C SER A 52 9.27 13.84 6.84
N THR A 53 9.94 14.69 7.62
CA THR A 53 9.40 16.03 7.96
C THR A 53 9.13 16.87 6.71
N ASP A 54 9.89 16.67 5.63
CA ASP A 54 9.68 17.37 4.36
C ASP A 54 8.33 17.05 3.71
N ASP A 55 7.82 15.82 3.90
CA ASP A 55 6.51 15.42 3.38
C ASP A 55 5.38 16.19 4.08
N TYR A 56 5.43 16.28 5.41
CA TYR A 56 4.48 17.05 6.23
C TYR A 56 4.53 18.55 5.92
N ASN A 57 5.74 19.13 5.88
CA ASN A 57 5.95 20.52 5.48
C ASN A 57 5.38 20.81 4.09
N ARG A 58 5.54 19.88 3.14
CA ARG A 58 4.99 20.01 1.80
C ARG A 58 3.47 19.97 1.81
N TRP A 59 2.85 19.11 2.61
CA TRP A 59 1.39 19.09 2.76
C TRP A 59 0.87 20.41 3.30
N ALA A 60 1.45 20.92 4.39
CA ALA A 60 1.09 22.22 4.95
C ALA A 60 1.18 23.35 3.92
N ARG A 61 2.23 23.35 3.08
CA ARG A 61 2.39 24.35 2.00
C ARG A 61 1.34 24.21 0.88
N VAL A 62 1.01 22.99 0.47
CA VAL A 62 0.08 22.74 -0.66
C VAL A 62 -1.37 23.00 -0.24
N THR A 63 -1.74 22.64 0.99
CA THR A 63 -3.09 22.85 1.52
C THR A 63 -3.29 24.24 2.09
N GLY A 64 -2.21 24.93 2.50
CA GLY A 64 -2.24 26.20 3.20
C GLY A 64 -2.59 26.08 4.69
N ASP A 65 -2.59 24.87 5.24
CA ASP A 65 -2.94 24.58 6.64
C ASP A 65 -1.70 24.05 7.40
N ASN A 66 -1.21 24.86 8.35
CA ASN A 66 -0.05 24.53 9.17
C ASN A 66 -0.30 23.35 10.14
N GLY A 67 -1.54 22.89 10.32
CA GLY A 67 -1.85 21.69 11.09
C GLY A 67 -1.30 20.39 10.49
N TRP A 68 -0.80 20.41 9.24
CA TRP A 68 -0.20 19.28 8.56
C TRP A 68 1.32 19.17 8.69
N SER A 69 1.98 20.10 9.41
CA SER A 69 3.43 20.17 9.62
C SER A 69 3.86 19.74 11.02
#